data_AF-A0A382T652-F1
#
_entry.id   AF-A0A382T652-F1
#
_cell.length_a   1.000
_cell.length_b   1.000
_cell.length_c   1.000
_cell.angle_alpha   90.00
_cell.angle_beta   90.00
_cell.angle_gamma   90.00
#
_symmetry.space_group_name_H-M   'P 1'
#
loop_
_entity.id
_entity.type
_entity.pdbx_description
1 polymer ?
#
loop_
_entity_poly.entity_id
_entity_poly.type
_entity_poly.pdbx_seq_one_letter_code
_entity_poly.pdbx_strand_id
1 'polypeptide(L)'
;MIPVLTIDGPSGVGKGTVAYIMAQKLHWNLLDSGAIYRAFAVAATNRDIKINNVDELLKLASNLDLKFQSDHGPNNLNIYLDNVEISAK
;
A
#
# COMPACT_ATOMS: atom_id res chain seq x y z
N MET A 1 5.26 -23.39 5.52
CA MET A 1 4.34 -22.25 5.70
C MET A 1 5.20 -21.02 5.96
N ILE A 2 4.90 -19.89 5.33
CA ILE A 2 5.63 -18.63 5.56
C ILE A 2 4.90 -17.90 6.71
N PRO A 3 5.60 -17.45 7.76
CA PRO A 3 4.96 -16.77 8.89
C PRO A 3 4.47 -15.36 8.50
N VAL A 4 3.37 -14.92 9.11
CA VAL A 4 2.74 -13.61 8.88
C VAL A 4 2.46 -12.95 10.22
N LEU A 5 2.79 -11.66 10.35
CA LEU A 5 2.49 -10.82 11.51
C LEU A 5 1.56 -9.67 11.08
N THR A 6 0.43 -9.51 11.77
CA THR A 6 -0.52 -8.41 11.53
C THR A 6 -0.44 -7.38 12.65
N ILE A 7 -0.62 -6.10 12.31
CA ILE A 7 -0.61 -4.97 13.27
C ILE A 7 -1.81 -4.09 12.98
N ASP A 8 -2.81 -4.14 13.86
CA ASP A 8 -4.10 -3.48 13.69
C ASP A 8 -4.35 -2.39 14.74
N GLY A 9 -5.27 -1.48 14.44
CA GLY A 9 -5.65 -0.36 15.30
C GLY A 9 -6.03 0.92 14.54
N PRO A 10 -6.50 1.98 15.24
CA PRO A 10 -6.99 3.21 14.62
C PRO A 10 -5.95 3.97 13.79
N SER A 11 -6.39 4.93 12.98
CA SER A 11 -5.47 5.83 12.28
C SER A 11 -4.65 6.66 13.30
N GLY A 12 -3.41 7.01 12.95
CA GLY A 12 -2.56 7.88 13.77
C GLY A 12 -1.85 7.23 14.97
N VAL A 13 -2.15 5.97 15.33
CA VAL A 13 -1.53 5.31 16.51
C VAL A 13 -0.12 4.74 16.27
N GLY A 14 0.48 4.99 15.10
CA GLY A 14 1.87 4.58 14.80
C GLY A 14 2.06 3.15 14.26
N LYS A 15 0.99 2.47 13.82
CA LYS A 15 1.05 1.08 13.30
C LYS A 15 2.08 0.87 12.20
N GLY A 16 2.10 1.76 11.20
CA GLY A 16 3.04 1.68 10.08
C GLY A 16 4.49 1.78 10.55
N THR A 17 4.76 2.68 11.51
CA THR A 17 6.09 2.81 12.14
C THR A 17 6.49 1.53 12.87
N VAL A 18 5.60 0.95 13.68
CA VAL A 18 5.87 -0.31 14.38
C VAL A 18 6.09 -1.46 13.40
N ALA A 19 5.23 -1.58 12.38
CA ALA A 19 5.34 -2.61 11.35
C ALA A 19 6.67 -2.53 10.59
N TYR A 20 7.09 -1.32 10.24
CA TYR A 20 8.39 -1.07 9.62
C TYR A 20 9.56 -1.49 10.52
N ILE A 21 9.56 -1.09 11.79
CA ILE A 21 10.61 -1.46 12.75
C ILE A 21 10.69 -2.98 12.91
N MET A 22 9.54 -3.66 12.99
CA MET A 22 9.48 -5.12 13.09
C MET A 22 10.00 -5.80 11.83
N ALA A 23 9.61 -5.33 10.64
CA ALA A 23 10.07 -5.87 9.37
C ALA A 23 11.59 -5.76 9.22
N GLN A 24 12.18 -4.62 9.59
CA GLN A 24 13.63 -4.42 9.59
C GLN A 24 14.36 -5.36 10.56
N LYS A 25 13.84 -5.51 11.78
CA LYS A 25 14.44 -6.40 12.80
C LYS A 25 14.36 -7.88 12.45
N LEU A 26 13.31 -8.29 11.75
CA LEU A 26 13.07 -9.67 11.37
C LEU A 26 13.61 -10.00 9.97
N HIS A 27 14.07 -9.00 9.21
CA HIS A 27 14.39 -9.11 7.79
C HIS A 27 13.21 -9.66 6.97
N TRP A 28 12.01 -9.17 7.27
CA TRP A 28 10.76 -9.58 6.62
C TRP A 28 10.29 -8.54 5.61
N ASN A 29 9.46 -8.99 4.67
CA ASN A 29 8.72 -8.10 3.78
C ASN A 29 7.72 -7.26 4.58
N LEU A 30 7.53 -6.00 4.18
CA LEU A 30 6.53 -5.10 4.72
C LEU A 30 5.40 -4.88 3.71
N LEU A 31 4.16 -4.96 4.17
CA LEU A 31 2.96 -4.65 3.38
C LEU A 31 2.11 -3.63 4.14
N ASP A 32 1.88 -2.46 3.56
CA ASP A 32 0.98 -1.43 4.09
C ASP A 32 -0.39 -1.53 3.39
N SER A 33 -1.39 -2.08 4.08
CA SER A 33 -2.75 -2.17 3.55
C SER A 33 -3.40 -0.80 3.32
N GLY A 34 -3.06 0.20 4.15
CA GLY A 34 -3.55 1.56 3.99
C GLY A 34 -3.05 2.22 2.71
N ALA A 35 -1.80 1.94 2.32
CA ALA A 35 -1.25 2.39 1.04
C ALA A 35 -2.00 1.80 -0.16
N ILE A 36 -2.43 0.53 -0.09
CA ILE A 36 -3.22 -0.11 -1.15
C ILE A 36 -4.54 0.65 -1.38
N TYR A 37 -5.29 0.93 -0.31
CA TYR A 37 -6.56 1.66 -0.43
C TYR A 37 -6.38 3.10 -0.91
N ARG A 38 -5.33 3.80 -0.46
CA ARG A 38 -5.02 5.16 -0.96
C ARG A 38 -4.64 5.15 -2.44
N ALA A 39 -3.80 4.20 -2.85
CA ALA A 39 -3.40 4.05 -4.25
C ALA A 39 -4.61 3.74 -5.15
N PHE A 40 -5.51 2.86 -4.69
CA PHE A 40 -6.75 2.57 -5.38
C PHE A 40 -7.63 3.82 -5.56
N ALA A 41 -7.79 4.64 -4.50
CA ALA A 41 -8.55 5.88 -4.56
C ALA A 41 -7.93 6.91 -5.53
N VAL A 42 -6.60 7.03 -5.55
CA VAL A 42 -5.87 7.86 -6.52
C VAL A 42 -6.11 7.36 -7.94
N ALA A 43 -6.02 6.05 -8.17
CA ALA A 43 -6.25 5.46 -9.49
C ALA A 43 -7.68 5.67 -9.98
N ALA A 44 -8.68 5.47 -9.12
CA ALA A 44 -10.09 5.72 -9.45
C ALA A 44 -10.33 7.19 -9.82
N THR A 45 -9.74 8.10 -9.05
CA THR A 45 -9.84 9.55 -9.26
C THR A 45 -9.17 9.97 -10.57
N ASN A 46 -7.96 9.48 -10.84
CA ASN A 46 -7.21 9.78 -12.07
C ASN A 46 -7.91 9.26 -13.34
N ARG A 47 -8.75 8.22 -13.21
CA ARG A 47 -9.51 7.61 -14.30
C ARG A 47 -10.96 8.11 -14.38
N ASP A 48 -11.33 9.10 -13.57
CA ASP A 48 -12.70 9.65 -13.41
C ASP A 48 -13.79 8.58 -13.20
N ILE A 49 -13.44 7.48 -12.52
CA ILE A 49 -14.39 6.42 -12.18
C ILE A 49 -15.26 6.93 -11.04
N LYS A 50 -16.58 6.94 -11.24
CA LYS A 50 -17.53 7.38 -10.20
C LYS A 50 -17.57 6.36 -9.05
N ILE A 51 -17.64 6.87 -7.81
CA ILE A 51 -17.65 6.04 -6.60
C ILE A 51 -18.84 5.07 -6.51
N ASN A 52 -19.94 5.38 -7.21
CA ASN A 52 -21.13 4.53 -7.29
C ASN A 52 -21.08 3.52 -8.45
N ASN A 53 -20.06 3.56 -9.33
CA ASN A 53 -19.87 2.59 -10.39
C ASN A 53 -19.04 1.39 -9.89
N VAL A 54 -19.69 0.51 -9.14
CA VAL A 54 -19.05 -0.66 -8.51
C VAL A 54 -18.35 -1.56 -9.53
N ASP A 55 -18.93 -1.76 -10.71
CA ASP A 55 -18.36 -2.65 -11.73
C ASP A 55 -17.01 -2.14 -12.27
N GLU A 56 -16.89 -0.83 -12.49
CA GLU A 56 -15.61 -0.23 -12.89
C GLU A 56 -14.59 -0.22 -11.76
N LEU A 57 -15.03 0.01 -10.52
CA LEU A 57 -14.17 -0.07 -9.34
C LEU A 57 -13.60 -1.49 -9.14
N LEU A 58 -14.41 -2.53 -9.36
CA LEU A 58 -13.96 -3.93 -9.30
C LEU A 58 -12.96 -4.26 -10.41
N LYS A 59 -13.20 -3.77 -11.63
CA LYS A 59 -12.25 -3.91 -12.75
C LYS A 59 -10.92 -3.21 -12.44
N LEU A 60 -10.98 -2.00 -11.85
CA LEU A 60 -9.81 -1.27 -11.40
C LEU A 60 -9.05 -2.06 -10.33
N ALA A 61 -9.73 -2.55 -9.30
CA ALA A 61 -9.10 -3.25 -8.18
C ALA A 61 -8.36 -4.52 -8.64
N SER A 62 -8.96 -5.25 -9.58
CA SER A 62 -8.40 -6.48 -10.14
C SER A 62 -7.18 -6.25 -11.03
N ASN A 63 -7.02 -5.04 -11.58
CA ASN A 63 -5.97 -4.69 -12.55
C ASN A 63 -5.11 -3.51 -12.08
N LEU A 64 -5.05 -3.27 -10.77
CA LEU A 64 -4.29 -2.17 -10.21
C LEU A 64 -2.78 -2.46 -10.36
N ASP A 65 -2.08 -1.68 -11.19
CA ASP A 65 -0.60 -1.75 -11.29
C ASP A 65 0.03 -1.06 -10.07
N LEU A 66 0.06 -1.79 -8.95
CA LEU A 66 0.60 -1.35 -7.68
C LEU A 66 1.85 -2.15 -7.34
N LYS A 67 2.98 -1.47 -7.13
CA LYS A 67 4.25 -2.09 -6.76
C LYS A 67 4.77 -1.51 -5.45
N PHE A 68 5.17 -2.40 -4.56
CA PHE A 68 5.90 -2.09 -3.35
C PHE A 68 7.37 -2.44 -3.58
N GLN A 69 8.25 -1.46 -3.52
CA GLN A 69 9.70 -1.66 -3.60
C GLN A 69 10.31 -1.26 -2.27
N SER A 70 11.04 -2.19 -1.65
CA SER A 70 11.90 -1.87 -0.51
C SER A 70 13.33 -1.87 -1.00
N ASP A 71 13.99 -0.72 -0.98
CA ASP A 71 15.43 -0.67 -1.12
C ASP A 71 16.09 -1.19 0.16
N HIS A 72 17.27 -1.79 0.04
CA HIS A 72 18.06 -2.34 1.15
C HIS A 72 18.59 -1.26 2.15
N GLY A 73 18.03 -0.05 2.13
CA GLY A 73 18.40 1.08 2.99
C GLY A 73 17.34 1.37 4.06
N PRO A 74 17.72 2.00 5.18
CA PRO A 74 16.80 2.39 6.24
C PRO A 74 15.99 3.61 5.78
N ASN A 75 14.87 3.40 5.07
CA ASN A 75 13.65 4.23 5.10
C ASN A 75 12.69 4.05 3.93
N ASN A 76 13.02 3.32 2.87
CA ASN A 76 12.31 3.54 1.62
C ASN A 76 11.48 2.31 1.22
N LEU A 77 10.27 2.22 1.77
CA LEU A 77 9.18 1.52 1.08
C LEU A 77 8.62 2.50 0.04
N ASN A 78 9.10 2.39 -1.20
CA ASN A 78 8.55 3.14 -2.31
C ASN A 78 7.32 2.43 -2.85
N ILE A 79 6.27 3.21 -3.10
CA ILE A 79 5.01 2.71 -3.65
C ILE A 79 4.85 3.32 -5.03
N TYR A 80 4.68 2.49 -6.04
CA TYR A 80 4.44 2.91 -7.41
C TYR A 80 3.05 2.50 -7.87
N LEU A 81 2.32 3.44 -8.44
CA LEU A 81 1.03 3.24 -9.11
C LEU A 81 1.18 3.61 -10.58
N ASP A 82 0.87 2.68 -11.48
CA ASP A 82 1.03 2.88 -12.94
C ASP A 82 2.47 3.35 -13.28
N ASN A 83 3.48 2.80 -12.57
CA ASN A 83 4.90 3.16 -12.61
C ASN A 83 5.25 4.60 -12.16
N VAL A 84 4.30 5.32 -11.56
CA VAL A 84 4.53 6.64 -10.94
C VAL A 84 4.66 6.48 -9.43
N GLU A 85 5.69 7.05 -8.83
CA GLU A 85 5.88 7.00 -7.38
C GLU A 85 4.80 7.82 -6.63
N ILE A 86 4.21 7.23 -5.59
CA ILE A 86 3.15 7.83 -4.76
C ILE A 86 3.44 7.74 -3.24
N SER A 87 4.68 7.44 -2.85
CA SER A 87 5.10 7.15 -1.45
C SER A 87 4.80 8.26 -0.42
N ALA A 88 4.44 9.47 -0.86
CA ALA A 88 4.16 10.64 -0.02
C ALA A 88 2.82 11.36 -0.34
N LYS A 89 1.95 10.74 -1.16
CA LYS A 89 0.65 11.31 -1.54
C LYS A 89 -0.50 10.87 -0.63
#